data_AF-A0A2H0QYS8-F1
#
_entry.id   AF-A0A2H0QYS8-F1
#
_cell.length_a   1.000
_cell.length_b   1.000
_cell.length_c   1.000
_cell.angle_alpha   90.00
_cell.angle_beta   90.00
_cell.angle_gamma   90.00
#
_symmetry.space_group_name_H-M   'P 1'
#
loop_
_entity.id
_entity.type
_entity.pdbx_description
1 polymer ?
#
loop_
_entity_poly.entity_id
_entity_poly.type
_entity_poly.pdbx_seq_one_letter_code
_entity_poly.pdbx_strand_id
1 'polypeptide(L)'
;MSVHLLNEMSFLDGVTQEDIDYVKEHAIDGDANAQYHLALMFDTGRGLPLIPKEAQRWYKAAAEQGHANACYYLARMYSMETSGIPKNDAEAMKWYKRAAELGHKWAREKISN
;
A
#
# COMPACT_ATOMS: atom_id res chain seq x y z
N MET A 1 -30.41 16.79 -21.27
CA MET A 1 -30.09 15.39 -21.63
C MET A 1 -29.12 14.89 -20.58
N SER A 2 -29.63 14.43 -19.43
CA SER A 2 -30.19 13.09 -19.20
C SER A 2 -29.11 12.05 -18.88
N VAL A 3 -29.09 11.73 -17.59
CA VAL A 3 -28.86 10.42 -16.94
C VAL A 3 -27.50 9.74 -17.06
N HIS A 4 -26.74 9.80 -15.96
CA HIS A 4 -26.22 8.64 -15.21
C HIS A 4 -25.65 9.21 -13.88
N LEU A 5 -26.45 9.43 -12.83
CA LEU A 5 -26.80 8.40 -11.83
C LEU A 5 -25.66 7.39 -11.64
N LEU A 6 -24.59 7.75 -10.92
CA LEU A 6 -23.72 6.86 -10.12
C LEU A 6 -22.66 7.64 -9.30
N ASN A 7 -23.00 8.80 -8.71
CA ASN A 7 -22.11 9.40 -7.68
C ASN A 7 -22.68 9.29 -6.25
N GLU A 8 -23.69 8.44 -6.07
CA GLU A 8 -24.26 8.06 -4.77
C GLU A 8 -23.65 6.76 -4.24
N MET A 9 -22.32 6.64 -4.22
CA MET A 9 -21.64 5.65 -3.36
C MET A 9 -20.86 6.38 -2.29
N SER A 10 -21.63 6.85 -1.31
CA SER A 10 -21.24 7.12 0.07
C SER A 10 -19.89 6.50 0.47
N PHE A 11 -18.83 7.30 0.47
CA PHE A 11 -17.57 6.95 1.11
C PHE A 11 -17.65 7.35 2.59
N LEU A 12 -17.89 6.37 3.44
CA LEU A 12 -18.12 6.52 4.89
C LEU A 12 -16.91 7.02 5.71
N ASP A 13 -15.83 7.48 5.06
CA ASP A 13 -14.56 7.83 5.74
C ASP A 13 -13.97 9.20 5.37
N GLY A 14 -14.72 10.07 4.69
CA GLY A 14 -14.28 11.44 4.37
C GLY A 14 -13.15 11.54 3.34
N VAL A 15 -12.87 10.47 2.59
CA VAL A 15 -11.94 10.49 1.45
C VAL A 15 -12.74 10.82 0.19
N THR A 16 -12.42 11.95 -0.45
CA THR A 16 -13.10 12.41 -1.66
C THR A 16 -12.47 11.80 -2.91
N GLN A 17 -13.19 11.83 -4.04
CA GLN A 17 -12.64 11.40 -5.33
C GLN A 17 -11.44 12.26 -5.74
N GLU A 18 -11.45 13.55 -5.40
CA GLU A 18 -10.32 14.46 -5.63
C GLU A 18 -9.07 14.02 -4.87
N ASP A 19 -9.21 13.56 -3.61
CA ASP A 19 -8.09 13.04 -2.83
C ASP A 19 -7.49 11.78 -3.46
N ILE A 20 -8.35 10.88 -3.98
CA ILE A 20 -7.94 9.66 -4.67
C ILE A 20 -7.12 10.03 -5.93
N ASP A 21 -7.63 10.98 -6.71
CA ASP A 21 -7.01 11.37 -7.97
C ASP A 21 -5.69 12.10 -7.73
N TYR A 22 -5.63 12.99 -6.73
CA TYR A 22 -4.40 13.63 -6.28
C TYR A 22 -3.33 12.61 -5.89
N VAL A 23 -3.68 11.62 -5.05
CA VAL A 23 -2.75 10.57 -4.63
C VAL A 23 -2.30 9.71 -5.81
N LYS A 24 -3.19 9.39 -6.75
CA LYS A 24 -2.84 8.64 -7.96
C LYS A 24 -1.87 9.39 -8.86
N GLU A 25 -2.12 10.67 -9.12
CA GLU A 25 -1.26 11.51 -9.95
C GLU A 25 0.17 11.54 -9.39
N HIS A 26 0.31 11.84 -8.10
CA HIS A 26 1.62 11.89 -7.44
C HIS A 26 2.28 10.50 -7.35
N ALA A 27 1.50 9.43 -7.21
CA ALA A 27 2.04 8.07 -7.21
C ALA A 27 2.61 7.69 -8.59
N ILE A 28 1.97 8.13 -9.67
CA ILE A 28 2.43 7.93 -11.06
C ILE A 28 3.68 8.76 -11.34
N ASP A 29 3.77 9.97 -10.78
CA ASP A 29 4.96 10.83 -10.88
C ASP A 29 6.16 10.32 -10.09
N GLY A 30 5.97 9.28 -9.27
CA GLY A 30 7.04 8.60 -8.56
C GLY A 30 7.18 9.00 -7.09
N ASP A 31 6.26 9.78 -6.50
CA ASP A 31 6.35 10.13 -5.08
C ASP A 31 6.13 8.87 -4.21
N ALA A 32 7.17 8.47 -3.46
CA ALA A 32 7.14 7.29 -2.60
C ALA A 32 6.06 7.35 -1.50
N ASN A 33 5.72 8.54 -0.98
CA ASN A 33 4.66 8.70 0.00
C ASN A 33 3.29 8.53 -0.65
N ALA A 34 3.09 9.09 -1.85
CA ALA A 34 1.85 8.93 -2.60
C ALA A 34 1.65 7.47 -3.03
N GLN A 35 2.70 6.80 -3.49
CA GLN A 35 2.68 5.37 -3.79
C GLN A 35 2.32 4.53 -2.55
N TYR A 36 2.88 4.87 -1.39
CA TYR A 36 2.52 4.21 -0.12
C TYR A 36 1.05 4.43 0.25
N HIS A 37 0.53 5.65 0.11
CA HIS A 37 -0.88 5.95 0.39
C HIS A 37 -1.81 5.25 -0.59
N LEU A 38 -1.50 5.25 -1.89
CA LEU A 38 -2.27 4.54 -2.89
C LEU A 38 -2.31 3.04 -2.61
N ALA A 39 -1.18 2.46 -2.22
CA ALA A 39 -1.11 1.07 -1.79
C ALA A 39 -2.02 0.79 -0.59
N LEU A 40 -2.00 1.67 0.42
CA LEU A 40 -2.85 1.55 1.61
C LEU A 40 -4.34 1.63 1.27
N MET A 41 -4.72 2.46 0.29
CA MET A 41 -6.10 2.57 -0.19
C MET A 41 -6.57 1.27 -0.84
N PHE A 42 -5.73 0.63 -1.66
CA PHE A 42 -6.01 -0.69 -2.22
C PHE A 42 -5.98 -1.84 -1.19
N ASP A 43 -5.16 -1.75 -0.14
CA ASP A 43 -5.06 -2.76 0.92
C ASP A 43 -6.27 -2.72 1.86
N THR A 44 -6.71 -1.51 2.21
CA THR A 44 -7.82 -1.29 3.16
C THR A 44 -9.19 -1.21 2.48
N GLY A 45 -9.25 -1.02 1.17
CA GLY A 45 -10.48 -0.73 0.45
C GLY A 45 -11.04 0.68 0.71
N ARG A 46 -10.19 1.61 1.19
CA ARG A 46 -10.57 3.00 1.48
C ARG A 46 -10.38 3.87 0.24
N GLY A 47 -11.43 4.52 -0.22
CA GLY A 47 -11.51 5.25 -1.49
C GLY A 47 -11.57 4.34 -2.73
N LEU A 48 -10.94 3.17 -2.68
CA LEU A 48 -10.76 2.28 -3.83
C LEU A 48 -11.22 0.85 -3.53
N PRO A 49 -11.52 0.05 -4.56
CA PRO A 49 -11.78 -1.37 -4.38
C PRO A 49 -10.59 -2.06 -3.71
N LEU A 50 -10.86 -3.00 -2.81
CA LEU A 50 -9.83 -3.79 -2.15
C LEU A 50 -9.19 -4.74 -3.18
N ILE A 51 -7.96 -4.43 -3.60
CA ILE A 51 -7.21 -5.18 -4.61
C ILE A 51 -5.77 -5.40 -4.10
N PRO A 52 -5.50 -6.51 -3.42
CA PRO A 52 -4.21 -6.71 -2.76
C PRO A 52 -3.04 -6.77 -3.74
N LYS A 53 -3.27 -7.29 -4.96
CA LYS A 53 -2.23 -7.29 -6.01
C LYS A 53 -1.78 -5.88 -6.41
N GLU A 54 -2.70 -4.92 -6.46
CA GLU A 54 -2.37 -3.53 -6.75
C GLU A 54 -1.69 -2.88 -5.54
N ALA A 55 -2.19 -3.13 -4.33
CA ALA A 55 -1.52 -2.69 -3.10
C ALA A 55 -0.05 -3.15 -3.05
N GLN A 56 0.22 -4.42 -3.36
CA GLN A 56 1.57 -4.97 -3.38
C GLN A 56 2.47 -4.26 -4.40
N ARG A 57 1.96 -3.97 -5.59
CA ARG A 57 2.72 -3.27 -6.64
C ARG A 57 3.14 -1.88 -6.18
N TRP A 58 2.20 -1.11 -5.62
CA TRP A 58 2.47 0.24 -5.15
C TRP A 58 3.35 0.27 -3.89
N TYR A 59 3.15 -0.67 -2.96
CA TYR A 59 4.07 -0.84 -1.82
C TYR A 59 5.47 -1.18 -2.28
N LYS A 60 5.62 -2.03 -3.31
CA LYS A 60 6.91 -2.37 -3.88
C LYS A 60 7.60 -1.16 -4.51
N ALA A 61 6.89 -0.36 -5.29
CA ALA A 61 7.44 0.87 -5.86
C ALA A 61 7.96 1.83 -4.77
N ALA A 62 7.17 2.07 -3.71
CA ALA A 62 7.59 2.91 -2.60
C ALA A 62 8.76 2.30 -1.79
N ALA A 63 8.75 0.97 -1.59
CA ALA A 63 9.79 0.25 -0.87
C ALA A 63 11.15 0.26 -1.61
N GLU A 64 11.11 0.17 -2.94
CA GLU A 64 12.31 0.27 -3.80
C GLU A 64 12.97 1.65 -3.67
N GLN A 65 12.16 2.71 -3.49
CA GLN A 65 12.62 4.07 -3.20
C GLN A 65 13.10 4.29 -1.75
N GLY A 66 13.03 3.27 -0.89
CA GLY A 66 13.49 3.36 0.50
C GLY A 66 12.44 3.87 1.48
N HIS A 67 11.15 3.81 1.14
CA HIS A 67 10.09 4.16 2.08
C HIS A 67 9.94 3.06 3.15
N ALA A 68 10.34 3.38 4.39
CA ALA A 68 10.44 2.42 5.49
C ALA A 68 9.11 1.72 5.83
N ASN A 69 8.00 2.46 5.85
CA ASN A 69 6.68 1.88 6.08
C ASN A 69 6.27 0.95 4.93
N ALA A 70 6.54 1.35 3.68
CA ALA A 70 6.17 0.52 2.52
C ALA A 70 6.91 -0.82 2.53
N CYS A 71 8.21 -0.82 2.88
CA CYS A 71 8.97 -2.05 3.12
C CYS A 71 8.30 -2.94 4.18
N TYR A 72 7.86 -2.38 5.31
CA TYR A 72 7.19 -3.13 6.37
C TYR A 72 5.85 -3.74 5.94
N TYR A 73 4.99 -2.95 5.27
CA TYR A 73 3.70 -3.44 4.80
C TYR A 73 3.85 -4.47 3.68
N LEU A 74 4.81 -4.28 2.75
CA LEU A 74 5.14 -5.28 1.73
C LEU A 74 5.63 -6.58 2.36
N ALA A 75 6.50 -6.50 3.37
CA ALA A 75 6.95 -7.66 4.13
C ALA A 75 5.77 -8.40 4.78
N ARG A 76 4.84 -7.63 5.38
CA ARG A 76 3.62 -8.19 5.97
C ARG A 76 2.76 -8.92 4.95
N MET A 77 2.57 -8.35 3.76
CA MET A 77 1.82 -8.98 2.67
C MET A 77 2.45 -10.29 2.20
N TYR A 78 3.79 -10.38 2.16
CA TYR A 78 4.47 -11.66 1.86
C TYR A 78 4.42 -12.64 3.04
N SER A 79 4.37 -12.16 4.28
CA SER A 79 4.29 -13.02 5.47
C SER A 79 2.91 -13.66 5.68
N MET A 80 1.90 -13.13 5.00
CA MET A 80 0.51 -13.57 5.09
C MET A 80 0.05 -14.13 3.74
N GLU A 81 -0.86 -15.09 3.76
CA GLU A 81 -1.56 -15.49 2.55
C GLU A 81 -2.65 -14.44 2.27
N THR A 82 -2.39 -13.59 1.28
CA THR A 82 -3.31 -12.52 0.89
C THR A 82 -3.92 -12.87 -0.46
N SER A 83 -5.17 -12.50 -0.72
CA SER A 83 -5.89 -12.91 -1.94
C SER A 83 -5.09 -12.65 -3.22
N GLY A 84 -4.60 -13.72 -3.85
CA GLY A 84 -3.78 -13.69 -5.06
C GLY A 84 -2.29 -13.39 -4.87
N ILE A 85 -1.79 -13.33 -3.63
CA ILE A 85 -0.38 -13.20 -3.28
C ILE A 85 0.00 -14.42 -2.43
N PRO A 86 0.79 -15.36 -2.96
CA PRO A 86 1.24 -16.50 -2.18
C PRO A 86 2.16 -16.04 -1.07
N LYS A 87 1.99 -16.65 0.10
CA LYS A 87 2.88 -16.45 1.23
C LYS A 87 4.32 -16.80 0.84
N ASN A 88 5.27 -15.92 1.15
CA ASN A 88 6.70 -16.10 0.92
C ASN A 88 7.50 -15.51 2.09
N ASP A 89 7.78 -16.35 3.10
CA ASP A 89 8.50 -15.93 4.30
C ASP A 89 9.93 -15.46 3.99
N ALA A 90 10.58 -16.03 2.98
CA ALA A 90 11.93 -15.63 2.59
C ALA A 90 11.94 -14.19 2.06
N GLU A 91 10.96 -13.84 1.22
CA GLU A 91 10.82 -12.49 0.68
C GLU A 91 10.35 -11.50 1.76
N ALA A 92 9.43 -11.91 2.63
CA ALA A 92 9.00 -11.13 3.79
C ALA A 92 10.20 -10.73 4.66
N MET A 93 11.08 -11.68 4.99
CA MET A 93 12.27 -11.40 5.82
C MET A 93 13.24 -10.43 5.16
N LYS A 94 13.41 -10.47 3.84
CA LYS A 94 14.24 -9.47 3.13
C LYS A 94 13.68 -8.06 3.28
N TRP A 95 12.37 -7.90 3.09
CA TRP A 95 11.73 -6.60 3.21
C TRP A 95 11.65 -6.11 4.67
N TYR A 96 11.47 -7.00 5.65
CA TYR A 96 11.58 -6.65 7.06
C TYR A 96 12.97 -6.17 7.44
N LYS A 97 14.03 -6.84 6.95
CA LYS A 97 15.42 -6.38 7.17
C LYS A 97 15.64 -5.00 6.56
N ARG A 98 15.23 -4.77 5.31
CA ARG A 98 15.34 -3.46 4.65
C ARG A 98 14.57 -2.38 5.42
N ALA A 99 13.35 -2.67 5.88
CA ALA A 99 12.58 -1.74 6.71
C ALA A 99 13.32 -1.39 8.02
N ALA A 100 13.92 -2.39 8.68
CA ALA A 100 14.70 -2.18 9.90
C ALA A 100 15.97 -1.34 9.67
N GLU A 101 16.68 -1.58 8.56
CA GLU A 101 17.83 -0.79 8.11
C GLU A 101 17.46 0.68 7.86
N LEU A 102 16.27 0.92 7.30
CA LEU A 102 15.69 2.25 7.09
C LEU A 102 15.13 2.89 8.38
N GLY A 103 15.28 2.23 9.53
CA GLY A 103 14.87 2.76 10.83
C GLY A 103 13.42 2.47 11.23
N HIS A 104 12.71 1.59 10.53
CA HIS A 104 11.34 1.21 10.90
C HIS A 104 11.34 0.44 12.23
N LYS A 105 10.83 1.08 13.30
CA LYS A 105 10.87 0.55 14.67
C LYS A 105 10.30 -0.86 14.79
N TRP A 106 9.09 -1.10 14.26
CA TRP A 106 8.46 -2.43 14.36
C TRP A 106 9.16 -3.49 13.52
N ALA A 107 9.82 -3.11 12.43
CA ALA A 107 10.56 -4.08 11.62
C ALA A 107 11.83 -4.50 12.36
N ARG A 108 12.51 -3.54 13.01
CA ARG A 108 13.68 -3.81 13.86
C ARG A 108 13.34 -4.73 15.02
N GLU A 109 12.20 -4.51 15.68
CA GLU A 109 11.70 -5.41 16.73
C GLU A 109 11.40 -6.81 16.17
N LYS A 110 10.78 -6.89 14.99
CA LYS A 110 10.41 -8.16 14.33
C LYS A 110 11.61 -9.04 13.94
N ILE A 111 12.75 -8.44 13.58
CA ILE A 111 13.97 -9.20 13.21
C ILE A 111 14.90 -9.49 14.38
N SER A 112 14.71 -8.82 15.53
CA SER A 112 15.58 -8.97 16.71
C SER A 112 15.09 -10.04 17.69
N ASN A 113 13.91 -10.61 17.44
CA ASN A 113 13.25 -11.63 18.25
C ASN A 113 13.07 -12.91 17.43
#